data_AF-A0A813CP99-F1
#
_entry.id   AF-A0A813CP99-F1
#
_cell.length_a   1.000
_cell.length_b   1.000
_cell.length_c   1.000
_cell.angle_alpha   90.00
_cell.angle_beta   90.00
_cell.angle_gamma   90.00
#
_symmetry.space_group_name_H-M   'P 1'
#
loop_
_entity.id
_entity.type
_entity.pdbx_description
1 polymer ?
#
loop_
_entity_poly.entity_id
_entity_poly.type
_entity_poly.pdbx_seq_one_letter_code
_entity_poly.pdbx_strand_id
1 'polypeptide(L)'
;NSPLANGIGFVDVDKETCQHTQFSNVFSLGDCSSLPTSKTYSAISAQAPVVVHNVLAMLDSKPQNATAAYDGYTACPVLVGGNKLMLAEFNGYTM
;
A
#
# COMPACT_ATOMS: atom_id res chain seq x y z
N ASN A 1 -18.56 -12.70 2.88
CA ASN A 1 -17.40 -11.79 2.79
C ASN A 1 -16.53 -11.94 4.03
N SER A 2 -15.21 -11.92 3.87
CA SER A 2 -14.27 -11.91 4.99
C SER A 2 -14.50 -10.69 5.87
N PRO A 3 -14.39 -10.78 7.22
CA PRO A 3 -14.42 -9.61 8.11
C PRO A 3 -13.32 -8.57 7.81
N LEU A 4 -12.27 -8.97 7.09
CA LEU A 4 -11.18 -8.09 6.70
C LEU A 4 -11.49 -7.20 5.49
N ALA A 5 -12.59 -7.50 4.77
CA ALA A 5 -12.88 -6.85 3.51
C ALA A 5 -13.80 -5.63 3.70
N ASN A 6 -13.52 -4.55 2.96
CA ASN A 6 -14.43 -3.42 2.82
C ASN A 6 -15.65 -3.77 1.92
N GLY A 7 -16.52 -2.78 1.70
CA GLY A 7 -17.77 -2.96 0.93
C GLY A 7 -17.61 -3.42 -0.52
N ILE A 8 -16.40 -3.35 -1.09
CA ILE A 8 -16.09 -3.76 -2.46
C ILE A 8 -15.14 -4.96 -2.53
N GLY A 9 -14.82 -5.58 -1.39
CA GLY A 9 -14.07 -6.86 -1.34
C GLY A 9 -12.56 -6.76 -1.17
N PHE A 10 -11.99 -5.56 -1.02
CA PHE A 10 -10.55 -5.39 -0.72
C PHE A 10 -10.29 -5.38 0.78
N VAL A 11 -9.10 -5.79 1.22
CA VAL A 11 -8.72 -5.70 2.63
C VAL A 11 -8.68 -4.24 3.07
N ASP A 12 -9.45 -3.89 4.09
CA ASP A 12 -9.68 -2.49 4.49
C ASP A 12 -8.53 -1.96 5.35
N VAL A 13 -7.68 -1.12 4.76
CA VAL A 13 -6.48 -0.58 5.41
C VAL A 13 -6.43 0.94 5.40
N ASP A 14 -5.77 1.50 6.41
CA ASP A 14 -5.31 2.87 6.40
C ASP A 14 -4.27 3.07 5.28
N LYS A 15 -4.43 4.16 4.53
CA LYS A 15 -3.68 4.39 3.30
C LYS A 15 -2.19 4.64 3.53
N GLU A 16 -1.82 5.19 4.67
CA GLU A 16 -0.43 5.56 4.96
C GLU A 16 0.29 4.40 5.66
N THR A 17 -0.34 3.79 6.65
CA THR A 17 0.30 2.78 7.50
C THR A 17 0.16 1.35 6.96
N CYS A 18 -0.74 1.12 6.00
CA CYS A 18 -1.13 -0.21 5.50
C CYS A 18 -1.70 -1.15 6.58
N GLN A 19 -2.06 -0.60 7.75
CA GLN A 19 -2.67 -1.32 8.86
C GLN A 19 -4.18 -1.40 8.67
N HIS A 20 -4.79 -2.52 9.04
CA HIS A 20 -6.23 -2.68 8.93
C HIS A 20 -6.98 -1.68 9.83
N THR A 21 -8.06 -1.09 9.32
CA THR A 21 -8.81 -0.01 9.99
C THR A 21 -9.47 -0.45 11.31
N GLN A 22 -9.93 -1.70 11.37
CA GLN A 22 -10.59 -2.30 12.55
C GLN A 22 -9.74 -3.28 13.37
N PHE A 23 -8.74 -3.95 12.76
CA PHE A 23 -7.94 -4.98 13.42
C PHE A 23 -6.48 -4.51 13.54
N SER A 24 -6.08 -4.08 14.73
CA SER A 24 -4.75 -3.50 14.97
C SER A 24 -3.59 -4.46 14.70
N ASN A 25 -3.83 -5.77 14.69
CA ASN A 25 -2.82 -6.80 14.43
C ASN A 25 -2.83 -7.32 12.98
N VAL A 26 -3.52 -6.65 12.07
CA VAL A 26 -3.63 -7.05 10.66
C VAL A 26 -3.08 -5.94 9.77
N PHE A 27 -2.31 -6.34 8.75
CA PHE A 27 -1.75 -5.44 7.73
C PHE A 27 -2.03 -6.03 6.34
N SER A 28 -2.14 -5.17 5.33
CA SER A 28 -2.29 -5.59 3.94
C SER A 28 -1.61 -4.63 2.98
N LEU A 29 -1.05 -5.15 1.90
CA LEU A 29 -0.40 -4.39 0.84
C LEU A 29 -0.66 -5.06 -0.52
N GLY A 30 -0.28 -4.37 -1.59
CA GLY A 30 -0.43 -4.86 -2.96
C GLY A 30 -1.88 -4.97 -3.40
N ASP A 31 -2.13 -5.88 -4.33
CA ASP A 31 -3.36 -5.92 -5.12
C ASP A 31 -4.62 -6.22 -4.29
N CYS A 32 -4.48 -6.96 -3.18
CA CYS A 32 -5.62 -7.28 -2.30
C CYS A 32 -6.01 -6.14 -1.34
N SER A 33 -5.15 -5.13 -1.16
CA SER A 33 -5.40 -4.00 -0.26
C SER A 33 -6.37 -2.98 -0.86
N SER A 34 -7.00 -2.20 0.01
CA SER A 34 -7.82 -1.04 -0.34
C SER A 34 -7.01 0.23 -0.62
N LEU A 35 -5.68 0.14 -0.72
CA LEU A 35 -4.81 1.30 -0.97
C LEU A 35 -5.25 2.03 -2.25
N PRO A 36 -5.51 3.36 -2.19
CA PRO A 36 -6.03 4.12 -3.32
C PRO A 36 -4.90 4.54 -4.27
N THR A 37 -4.18 3.57 -4.81
CA THR A 37 -3.12 3.74 -5.81
C THR A 37 -3.22 2.67 -6.89
N SER A 38 -2.44 2.79 -7.97
CA SER A 38 -2.40 1.75 -9.00
C SER A 38 -1.81 0.46 -8.45
N LYS A 39 -2.43 -0.68 -8.81
CA LYS A 39 -2.04 -2.02 -8.38
C LYS A 39 -0.90 -2.52 -9.27
N THR A 40 0.34 -2.22 -8.88
CA THR A 40 1.56 -2.50 -9.66
C THR A 40 2.66 -3.08 -8.78
N TYR A 41 3.65 -3.73 -9.41
CA TYR A 41 4.86 -4.20 -8.73
C TYR A 41 5.65 -3.06 -8.06
N SER A 42 5.74 -1.91 -8.72
CA SER A 42 6.42 -0.73 -8.17
C SER A 42 5.75 -0.22 -6.89
N ALA A 43 4.41 -0.26 -6.85
CA ALA A 43 3.65 0.07 -5.65
C ALA A 43 3.93 -0.91 -4.50
N ILE A 44 3.90 -2.22 -4.78
CA ILE A 44 4.25 -3.27 -3.80
C ILE A 44 5.67 -3.05 -3.23
N SER A 45 6.62 -2.69 -4.10
CA SER A 45 8.02 -2.45 -3.72
C SER A 45 8.16 -1.27 -2.75
N ALA A 46 7.32 -0.24 -2.86
CA ALA A 46 7.28 0.89 -1.92
C ALA A 46 6.45 0.60 -0.66
N GLN A 47 5.39 -0.20 -0.75
CA GLN A 47 4.53 -0.55 0.38
C GLN A 47 5.20 -1.56 1.33
N ALA A 48 5.95 -2.52 0.80
CA ALA A 48 6.61 -3.57 1.57
C ALA A 48 7.47 -3.04 2.73
N PRO A 49 8.41 -2.09 2.54
CA PRO A 49 9.20 -1.56 3.65
C PRO A 49 8.36 -0.83 4.70
N VAL A 50 7.28 -0.15 4.30
CA VAL A 50 6.34 0.52 5.22
C VAL A 50 5.65 -0.51 6.11
N VAL A 51 5.13 -1.58 5.52
CA VAL A 51 4.46 -2.65 6.27
C VAL A 51 5.42 -3.38 7.19
N VAL A 52 6.62 -3.72 6.73
CA VAL A 52 7.64 -4.37 7.57
C VAL A 52 7.97 -3.50 8.77
N HIS A 53 8.22 -2.20 8.56
CA HIS A 53 8.49 -1.26 9.64
C HIS A 53 7.33 -1.20 10.64
N ASN A 54 6.10 -1.09 10.16
CA ASN A 54 4.92 -0.94 11.02
C ASN A 54 4.57 -2.22 11.79
N VAL A 55 4.77 -3.40 11.20
CA VAL A 55 4.63 -4.69 11.89
C VAL A 55 5.67 -4.81 13.01
N LEU A 56 6.93 -4.47 12.74
CA LEU A 56 7.99 -4.50 13.76
C LEU A 56 7.70 -3.49 14.88
N ALA A 57 7.28 -2.26 14.53
CA ALA A 57 6.90 -1.24 15.50
C ALA A 57 5.75 -1.70 16.40
N MET A 58 4.75 -2.38 15.85
CA MET A 58 3.64 -2.97 16.61
C MET A 58 4.13 -4.06 17.56
N LEU A 59 4.98 -4.98 17.09
CA LEU A 59 5.55 -6.06 17.92
C LEU A 59 6.37 -5.50 19.10
N ASP A 60 7.09 -4.40 18.86
CA ASP A 60 7.88 -3.71 19.88
C ASP A 60 7.06 -2.75 20.76
N SER A 61 5.74 -2.70 20.61
CA SER A 61 4.84 -1.79 21.32
C SER A 61 5.25 -0.31 21.22
N LYS A 62 5.77 0.10 20.06
CA LYS A 62 6.14 1.49 19.78
C LYS A 62 4.89 2.37 19.69
N PRO A 63 4.99 3.66 20.04
CA PRO A 63 3.88 4.61 19.87
C PRO A 63 3.52 4.79 18.38
N GLN A 64 2.27 5.14 18.10
CA GLN A 64 1.75 5.27 16.73
C GLN A 64 2.49 6.31 15.89
N ASN A 65 3.10 7.33 16.50
CA ASN A 65 3.91 8.32 15.78
C ASN A 65 5.27 7.78 15.30
N ALA A 66 5.61 6.54 15.64
CA ALA A 66 6.80 5.85 15.15
C ALA A 66 6.53 5.03 13.88
N THR A 67 5.31 5.07 13.32
CA THR A 67 4.97 4.37 12.08
C THR A 67 5.60 5.05 10.86
N ALA A 68 5.95 4.24 9.86
CA ALA A 68 6.26 4.70 8.53
C ALA A 68 4.97 4.96 7.75
N ALA A 69 5.03 5.92 6.84
CA ALA A 69 3.94 6.30 5.95
C ALA A 69 4.29 5.98 4.50
N TYR A 70 3.41 5.24 3.84
CA TYR A 70 3.36 5.13 2.40
C TYR A 70 2.76 6.41 1.81
N ASP A 71 3.30 6.87 0.69
CA ASP A 71 2.94 8.13 0.04
C ASP A 71 2.09 7.92 -1.23
N GLY A 72 1.70 6.69 -1.53
CA GLY A 72 0.96 6.36 -2.75
C GLY A 72 1.83 6.05 -3.97
N TYR A 73 3.17 6.03 -3.85
CA TYR A 73 4.09 5.78 -4.98
C TYR A 73 3.72 4.55 -5.80
N THR A 74 3.68 4.71 -7.11
CA THR A 74 3.54 3.62 -8.07
C THR A 74 4.19 4.02 -9.38
N ALA A 75 4.52 3.03 -10.21
CA ALA A 75 4.99 3.25 -11.56
C ALA A 75 4.35 2.27 -12.53
N CYS A 76 4.17 2.72 -13.77
CA CYS A 76 3.62 1.92 -14.86
C CYS A 76 4.54 2.04 -16.09
N PRO A 77 5.26 0.97 -16.46
CA PRO A 77 6.00 0.93 -17.72
C PRO A 77 5.04 0.73 -18.89
N VAL A 78 4.78 1.79 -19.66
CA VAL A 78 3.92 1.74 -20.85
C VAL A 78 4.77 1.49 -22.09
N LEU A 79 4.57 0.35 -22.75
CA LEU A 79 5.19 0.06 -24.03
C LEU A 79 4.58 0.95 -25.12
N VAL A 80 5.41 1.73 -25.80
CA VAL A 80 4.96 2.67 -26.86
C VAL A 80 5.36 2.20 -28.27
N GLY A 81 5.85 0.96 -28.39
CA GLY A 81 6.25 0.34 -29.66
C GLY A 81 7.68 0.69 -30.09
N GLY A 82 8.17 0.03 -31.15
CA GLY A 82 9.50 0.30 -31.72
C GLY A 82 10.65 0.17 -30.72
N ASN A 83 10.58 -0.80 -29.79
CA ASN A 83 11.54 -0.99 -28.70
C ASN A 83 11.67 0.22 -27.75
N LYS A 84 10.60 1.01 -27.60
CA LYS A 84 10.55 2.17 -26.70
C LYS A 84 9.52 1.95 -25.58
N LEU A 85 9.79 2.59 -24.45
CA LEU A 85 8.97 2.59 -23.25
C LEU A 85 8.84 4.01 -22.71
N MET A 86 7.65 4.33 -22.21
CA MET A 86 7.41 5.49 -21.36
C MET A 86 7.23 5.00 -19.93
N LEU A 87 8.07 5.48 -19.01
CA LEU A 87 7.94 5.19 -17.59
C LEU A 87 7.10 6.31 -16.95
N ALA A 88 5.87 5.97 -16.55
CA ALA A 88 5.04 6.88 -15.77
C ALA A 88 5.19 6.55 -14.29
N GLU A 89 5.68 7.51 -13.49
CA GLU A 89 5.78 7.40 -12.03
C GLU A 89 4.94 8.50 -11.39
N PHE A 90 4.23 8.16 -10.32
CA PHE A 90 3.39 9.10 -9.60
C PHE A 90 3.18 8.67 -8.16
N ASN A 91 2.97 9.67 -7.31
CA ASN A 91 2.77 9.53 -5.87
C ASN A 91 1.53 10.37 -5.50
N GLY A 92 1.11 10.25 -4.26
CA GLY A 92 -0.06 10.93 -3.72
C GLY A 92 -1.33 10.13 -3.90
N TYR A 93 -2.34 10.55 -3.13
CA TYR A 93 -3.68 9.98 -3.19
C TYR A 93 -4.56 10.95 -3.97
N THR A 94 -5.18 10.49 -5.04
CA THR A 94 -6.26 11.26 -5.69
C THR A 94 -7.37 11.50 -4.67
N MET A 95 -7.76 12.77 -4.51
CA MET A 95 -8.91 13.17 -3.69
C MET A 95 -10.22 12.60 -4.23
#